data_AF-A0A4S0J053-F1
#
_entry.id   AF-A0A4S0J053-F1
#
_cell.length_a   1.000
_cell.length_b   1.000
_cell.length_c   1.000
_cell.angle_alpha   90.00
_cell.angle_beta   90.00
_cell.angle_gamma   90.00
#
_symmetry.space_group_name_H-M   'P 1'
#
loop_
_entity.id
_entity.type
_entity.pdbx_description
1 polymer ?
#
loop_
_entity_poly.entity_id
_entity_poly.type
_entity_poly.pdbx_seq_one_letter_code
_entity_poly.pdbx_strand_id
1 'polypeptide(L)'
;PKAHARLVAGLPNAKWHDADLLVNWIRAVKSAPEIDYLRKASMLAQAAVARAYDVIAPGVRECDAIAEIQAAQIGGSPDFAGDITALPPTILGGENASAPHIMWSDRRFGKDETIALELAGVCRRYAA
;
A
#
# COMPACT_ATOMS: atom_id res chain seq x y z
N PRO A 1 21.16 1.90 -13.77
CA PRO A 1 22.53 2.35 -14.14
C PRO A 1 22.64 3.24 -15.40
N LYS A 2 21.78 3.07 -16.43
CA LYS A 2 21.92 3.84 -17.70
C LYS A 2 21.71 5.36 -17.57
N ALA A 3 20.79 5.82 -16.74
CA ALA A 3 20.45 7.25 -16.65
C ALA A 3 21.55 8.08 -15.97
N HIS A 4 21.99 7.67 -14.78
CA HIS A 4 23.05 8.36 -14.03
C HIS A 4 24.35 8.47 -14.83
N ALA A 5 24.81 7.36 -15.44
CA ALA A 5 26.04 7.35 -16.24
C ALA A 5 25.97 8.31 -17.45
N ARG A 6 24.82 8.39 -18.13
CA ARG A 6 24.61 9.34 -19.23
C ARG A 6 24.60 10.79 -18.76
N LEU A 7 23.98 11.03 -17.61
CA LEU A 7 23.87 12.37 -17.04
C LEU A 7 25.26 12.92 -16.66
N VAL A 8 26.10 12.10 -16.01
CA VAL A 8 27.48 12.48 -15.66
C VAL A 8 28.32 12.73 -16.91
N ALA A 9 28.23 11.86 -17.93
CA ALA A 9 28.97 12.02 -19.17
C ALA A 9 28.54 13.28 -19.97
N GLY A 10 27.26 13.64 -19.94
CA GLY A 10 26.73 14.82 -20.64
C GLY A 10 27.05 16.16 -19.97
N LEU A 11 27.53 16.16 -18.73
CA LEU A 11 27.82 17.35 -17.93
C LEU A 11 29.23 17.25 -17.31
N PRO A 12 30.30 17.21 -18.13
CA PRO A 12 31.66 16.91 -17.67
C PRO A 12 32.24 17.95 -16.70
N ASN A 13 31.70 19.17 -16.71
CA ASN A 13 32.17 20.27 -15.86
C ASN A 13 31.27 20.50 -14.63
N ALA A 14 30.22 19.69 -14.44
CA ALA A 14 29.36 19.79 -13.27
C ALA A 14 29.99 19.10 -12.05
N LYS A 15 29.71 19.64 -10.85
CA LYS A 15 30.02 18.96 -9.59
C LYS A 15 28.80 18.18 -9.14
N TRP A 16 29.00 16.90 -8.83
CA TRP A 16 27.94 16.00 -8.41
C TRP A 16 27.98 15.85 -6.89
N HIS A 17 26.80 16.01 -6.27
CA HIS A 17 26.58 15.73 -4.87
C HIS A 17 25.51 14.66 -4.78
N ASP A 18 25.74 13.64 -3.95
CA ASP A 18 24.70 12.69 -3.62
C ASP A 18 23.69 13.39 -2.70
N ALA A 19 22.46 13.51 -3.19
CA ALA A 19 21.35 14.12 -2.48
C ALA A 19 20.32 13.06 -2.06
N ASP A 20 20.73 11.78 -1.99
CA ASP A 20 19.86 10.71 -1.49
C ASP A 20 19.28 11.08 -0.12
N LEU A 21 17.99 10.81 0.04
CA LEU A 21 17.18 11.14 1.21
C LEU A 21 17.11 12.62 1.63
N LEU A 22 17.78 13.57 0.95
CA LEU A 22 17.76 14.99 1.34
C LEU A 22 16.33 15.54 1.39
N VAL A 23 15.53 15.27 0.36
CA VAL A 23 14.12 15.69 0.31
C VAL A 23 13.24 14.83 1.24
N ASN A 24 13.62 13.58 1.49
CA ASN A 24 12.90 12.71 2.41
C ASN A 24 12.91 13.27 3.85
N TRP A 25 14.06 13.80 4.29
CA TRP A 25 14.18 14.45 5.59
C TRP A 25 13.37 15.74 5.69
N ILE A 26 13.33 16.56 4.63
CA ILE A 26 12.49 17.76 4.57
C ILE A 26 11.01 17.38 4.75
N ARG A 27 10.59 16.27 4.15
CA ARG A 27 9.21 15.76 4.23
C ARG A 27 8.87 15.06 5.54
N ALA A 28 9.79 14.96 6.51
CA ALA A 28 9.52 14.28 7.78
C ALA A 28 8.39 14.98 8.55
N VAL A 29 8.42 16.32 8.64
CA VAL A 29 7.39 17.14 9.28
C VAL A 29 6.25 17.40 8.30
N LYS A 30 5.03 17.01 8.67
CA LYS A 30 3.83 17.18 7.84
C LYS A 30 3.13 18.49 8.16
N SER A 31 2.68 19.19 7.12
CA SER A 31 1.77 20.32 7.23
C SER A 31 0.36 19.88 7.61
N ALA A 32 -0.49 20.81 8.04
CA ALA A 32 -1.86 20.50 8.45
C ALA A 32 -2.69 19.82 7.32
N PRO A 33 -2.62 20.24 6.04
CA PRO A 33 -3.29 19.52 4.95
C PRO A 33 -2.77 18.08 4.74
N GLU A 34 -1.47 17.84 4.90
CA GLU A 34 -0.90 16.49 4.76
C GLU A 34 -1.41 15.55 5.86
N ILE A 35 -1.53 16.06 7.08
CA ILE A 35 -2.11 15.32 8.21
C ILE A 35 -3.59 15.03 7.96
N ASP A 36 -4.34 15.96 7.37
CA ASP A 36 -5.74 15.72 6.98
C ASP A 36 -5.86 14.58 5.95
N TYR A 37 -4.97 14.54 4.94
CA TYR A 37 -4.93 13.41 4.01
C TYR A 37 -4.53 12.09 4.68
N LEU A 38 -3.61 12.10 5.65
CA LEU A 38 -3.27 10.90 6.42
C LEU A 38 -4.45 10.39 7.27
N ARG A 39 -5.26 11.28 7.83
CA ARG A 39 -6.49 10.88 8.56
C ARG A 39 -7.50 10.24 7.63
N LYS A 40 -7.71 10.83 6.45
CA LYS A 40 -8.58 10.27 5.40
C LYS A 40 -8.07 8.91 4.92
N ALA A 41 -6.77 8.78 4.70
CA ALA A 41 -6.13 7.51 4.37
C ALA A 41 -6.36 6.46 5.48
N SER A 42 -6.29 6.84 6.76
CA SER A 42 -6.54 5.91 7.87
C SER A 42 -7.98 5.41 7.89
N MET A 43 -8.96 6.25 7.54
CA MET A 43 -10.35 5.83 7.38
C MET A 43 -10.51 4.79 6.26
N LEU A 44 -9.76 4.92 5.16
CA LEU A 44 -9.76 3.94 4.07
C LEU A 44 -9.07 2.63 4.49
N ALA A 45 -8.00 2.70 5.27
CA ALA A 45 -7.35 1.52 5.85
C ALA A 45 -8.33 0.75 6.75
N GLN A 46 -9.10 1.47 7.58
CA GLN A 46 -10.16 0.87 8.41
C GLN A 46 -11.25 0.20 7.55
N ALA A 47 -11.69 0.86 6.48
CA ALA A 47 -12.66 0.29 5.55
C ALA A 47 -12.11 -0.99 4.87
N ALA A 48 -10.83 -1.01 4.52
CA ALA A 48 -10.16 -2.17 3.95
C ALA A 48 -10.11 -3.35 4.94
N VAL A 49 -9.76 -3.08 6.20
CA VAL A 49 -9.74 -4.09 7.27
C VAL A 49 -11.15 -4.62 7.55
N ALA A 50 -12.16 -3.75 7.63
CA ALA A 50 -13.55 -4.16 7.81
C ALA A 50 -14.02 -5.04 6.65
N ARG A 51 -13.73 -4.64 5.40
CA ARG A 51 -14.05 -5.43 4.23
C ARG A 51 -13.34 -6.78 4.24
N ALA A 52 -12.06 -6.82 4.61
CA ALA A 52 -11.31 -8.06 4.76
C ALA A 52 -11.96 -9.01 5.77
N TYR A 53 -12.39 -8.47 6.92
CA TYR A 53 -13.11 -9.24 7.94
C TYR A 53 -14.42 -9.85 7.40
N ASP A 54 -15.16 -9.11 6.58
CA ASP A 54 -16.45 -9.56 6.04
C ASP A 54 -16.31 -10.63 4.94
N VAL A 55 -15.28 -10.53 4.09
CA VAL A 55 -15.16 -11.36 2.86
C VAL A 55 -14.22 -12.55 3.01
N ILE A 56 -13.30 -12.52 3.97
CA ILE A 56 -12.39 -13.64 4.22
C ILE A 56 -13.14 -14.71 4.99
N ALA A 57 -13.41 -15.82 4.31
CA ALA A 57 -14.11 -16.96 4.90
C ALA A 57 -13.62 -18.29 4.30
N PRO A 58 -13.79 -19.42 5.01
CA PRO A 58 -13.39 -20.72 4.51
C PRO A 58 -14.03 -21.02 3.16
N GLY A 59 -13.22 -21.44 2.19
CA GLY A 59 -13.65 -21.70 0.82
C GLY A 59 -13.67 -20.49 -0.11
N VAL A 60 -13.50 -19.25 0.37
CA VAL A 60 -13.34 -18.07 -0.49
C VAL A 60 -11.95 -18.07 -1.11
N ARG A 61 -11.83 -17.71 -2.40
CA ARG A 61 -10.51 -17.57 -3.04
C ARG A 61 -9.84 -16.28 -2.57
N GLU A 62 -8.54 -16.34 -2.35
CA GLU A 62 -7.74 -15.17 -1.95
C GLU A 62 -7.89 -14.02 -2.96
N CYS A 63 -7.85 -14.31 -4.26
CA CYS A 63 -8.04 -13.28 -5.31
C CYS A 63 -9.41 -12.59 -5.28
N ASP A 64 -10.48 -13.30 -4.92
CA ASP A 64 -11.83 -12.71 -4.83
C ASP A 64 -11.92 -11.78 -3.61
N ALA A 65 -11.34 -12.19 -2.48
CA ALA A 65 -11.24 -11.33 -1.29
C ALA A 65 -10.41 -10.07 -1.54
N ILE A 66 -9.28 -10.19 -2.23
CA ILE A 66 -8.45 -9.04 -2.61
C ILE A 66 -9.21 -8.04 -3.47
N ALA A 67 -9.98 -8.51 -4.46
CA ALA A 67 -10.75 -7.63 -5.33
C ALA A 67 -11.74 -6.77 -4.53
N GLU A 68 -12.45 -7.36 -3.57
CA GLU A 68 -13.37 -6.66 -2.68
C GLU A 68 -12.66 -5.66 -1.76
N ILE A 69 -11.52 -6.04 -1.17
CA ILE A 69 -10.71 -5.17 -0.32
C ILE A 69 -10.20 -3.96 -1.11
N GLN A 70 -9.69 -4.18 -2.32
CA GLN A 70 -9.23 -3.11 -3.20
C GLN A 70 -10.37 -2.19 -3.64
N ALA A 71 -11.57 -2.74 -3.89
CA ALA A 71 -12.73 -1.92 -4.18
C ALA A 71 -13.07 -0.98 -3.02
N ALA A 72 -12.97 -1.43 -1.77
CA ALA A 72 -13.14 -0.59 -0.59
C ALA A 72 -12.04 0.48 -0.45
N GLN A 73 -10.78 0.13 -0.72
CA GLN A 73 -9.66 1.07 -0.67
C GLN A 73 -9.78 2.18 -1.72
N ILE A 74 -10.10 1.82 -2.96
CA ILE A 74 -10.12 2.72 -4.12
C ILE A 74 -11.43 3.52 -4.18
N GLY A 75 -12.55 2.87 -3.87
CA GLY A 75 -13.88 3.49 -3.92
C GLY A 75 -14.00 4.70 -3.00
N GLY A 76 -13.25 4.71 -1.90
CA GLY A 76 -13.19 5.86 -1.02
C GLY A 76 -14.32 5.90 0.00
N SER A 77 -14.66 7.12 0.40
CA SER A 77 -15.84 7.44 1.22
C SER A 77 -16.80 8.34 0.42
N PRO A 78 -18.01 8.63 0.93
CA PRO A 78 -18.91 9.61 0.31
C PRO A 78 -18.27 10.99 0.10
N ASP A 79 -17.32 11.37 0.96
CA ASP A 79 -16.74 12.72 0.99
C ASP A 79 -15.39 12.84 0.26
N PHE A 80 -14.71 11.72 0.00
CA PHE A 80 -13.40 11.73 -0.65
C PHE A 80 -13.06 10.39 -1.31
N ALA A 81 -12.38 10.45 -2.44
CA ALA A 81 -11.91 9.27 -3.16
C ALA A 81 -10.72 8.60 -2.46
N GLY A 82 -10.64 7.28 -2.62
CA GLY A 82 -9.42 6.51 -2.41
C GLY A 82 -8.46 6.64 -3.58
N ASP A 83 -7.29 6.03 -3.44
CA ASP A 83 -6.22 6.09 -4.42
C ASP A 83 -5.40 4.78 -4.36
N ILE A 84 -4.54 4.56 -5.34
CA ILE A 84 -3.70 3.36 -5.42
C ILE A 84 -2.71 3.30 -4.25
N THR A 85 -2.60 2.15 -3.60
CA THR A 85 -1.60 1.92 -2.56
C THR A 85 -0.19 1.79 -3.15
N ALA A 86 0.85 2.12 -2.37
CA ALA A 86 2.24 1.99 -2.83
C ALA A 86 2.67 0.52 -2.99
N LEU A 87 2.05 -0.36 -2.22
CA LEU A 87 2.15 -1.81 -2.32
C LEU A 87 0.72 -2.36 -2.45
N PRO A 88 0.51 -3.44 -3.21
CA PRO A 88 -0.80 -4.08 -3.24
C PRO A 88 -1.15 -4.64 -1.84
N PRO A 89 -2.44 -4.90 -1.55
CA PRO A 89 -2.83 -5.55 -0.30
C PRO A 89 -2.16 -6.91 -0.14
N THR A 90 -1.66 -7.20 1.06
CA THR A 90 -1.10 -8.51 1.39
C THR A 90 -2.04 -9.23 2.35
N ILE A 91 -2.55 -10.40 1.92
CA ILE A 91 -3.31 -11.33 2.77
C ILE A 91 -2.51 -12.63 2.87
N LEU A 92 -2.10 -12.99 4.08
CA LEU A 92 -1.21 -14.13 4.30
C LEU A 92 -1.93 -15.19 5.12
N GLY A 93 -2.57 -16.12 4.43
CA GLY A 93 -3.20 -17.28 5.08
C GLY A 93 -2.23 -18.42 5.30
N GLY A 94 -2.21 -18.97 6.51
CA GLY A 94 -1.61 -20.28 6.79
C GLY A 94 -0.11 -20.28 6.50
N GLU A 95 0.36 -21.17 5.63
CA GLU A 95 1.78 -21.23 5.25
C GLU A 95 2.28 -19.93 4.61
N ASN A 96 1.41 -19.15 3.93
CA ASN A 96 1.80 -17.87 3.36
C ASN A 96 2.21 -16.86 4.45
N ALA A 97 1.72 -17.01 5.69
CA ALA A 97 2.13 -16.17 6.82
C ALA A 97 3.59 -16.40 7.25
N SER A 98 4.29 -17.40 6.69
CA SER A 98 5.72 -17.62 6.92
C SER A 98 6.63 -16.63 6.17
N ALA A 99 6.12 -15.89 5.19
CA ALA A 99 6.86 -14.89 4.43
C ALA A 99 6.04 -13.60 4.22
N PRO A 100 6.62 -12.41 4.49
CA PRO A 100 5.83 -11.17 4.69
C PRO A 100 5.25 -10.56 3.40
N HIS A 101 5.81 -10.87 2.23
CA HIS A 101 5.43 -10.21 0.97
C HIS A 101 4.98 -11.20 -0.11
N ILE A 102 4.32 -12.29 0.30
CA ILE A 102 3.72 -13.25 -0.64
C ILE A 102 2.41 -12.66 -1.17
N MET A 103 2.26 -12.67 -2.48
CA MET A 103 1.03 -12.21 -3.14
C MET A 103 -0.06 -13.29 -3.05
N TRP A 104 -1.31 -12.85 -3.18
CA TRP A 104 -2.46 -13.76 -3.23
C TRP A 104 -2.41 -14.68 -4.47
N SER A 105 -3.15 -15.77 -4.39
CA SER A 105 -3.36 -16.72 -5.48
C SER A 105 -4.85 -17.00 -5.70
N ASP A 106 -5.18 -18.05 -6.44
CA ASP A 106 -6.54 -18.60 -6.53
C ASP A 106 -6.84 -19.65 -5.44
N ARG A 107 -5.91 -19.87 -4.51
CA ARG A 107 -6.11 -20.72 -3.32
C ARG A 107 -7.31 -20.24 -2.52
N ARG A 108 -7.96 -21.18 -1.85
CA ARG A 108 -9.09 -20.91 -0.94
C ARG A 108 -8.63 -20.94 0.51
N PHE A 109 -9.18 -20.04 1.32
CA PHE A 109 -8.93 -20.03 2.77
C PHE A 109 -9.48 -21.29 3.45
N GLY A 110 -8.77 -21.77 4.47
CA GLY A 110 -9.15 -22.90 5.33
C GLY A 110 -10.04 -22.51 6.51
N LYS A 111 -10.63 -23.51 7.18
CA LYS A 111 -11.57 -23.32 8.30
C LYS A 111 -10.93 -22.81 9.60
N ASP A 112 -9.70 -23.23 9.87
CA ASP A 112 -8.98 -22.96 11.12
C ASP A 112 -7.62 -22.32 10.82
N GLU A 113 -7.60 -21.45 9.80
CA GLU A 113 -6.40 -20.82 9.28
C GLU A 113 -6.22 -19.41 9.82
N THR A 114 -5.03 -19.11 10.35
CA THR A 114 -4.65 -17.75 10.73
C THR A 114 -4.35 -16.94 9.46
N ILE A 115 -4.94 -15.75 9.37
CA ILE A 115 -4.70 -14.81 8.28
C ILE A 115 -4.01 -13.56 8.84
N ALA A 116 -2.81 -13.24 8.34
CA ALA A 116 -2.19 -11.95 8.58
C ALA A 116 -2.61 -10.95 7.49
N LEU A 117 -2.90 -9.71 7.89
CA LEU A 117 -3.36 -8.65 7.00
C LEU A 117 -2.37 -7.49 7.00
N GLU A 118 -1.85 -7.15 5.82
CA GLU A 118 -1.09 -5.91 5.60
C GLU A 118 -1.86 -5.06 4.59
N LEU A 119 -2.64 -4.12 5.12
CA LEU A 119 -3.55 -3.28 4.35
C LEU A 119 -3.23 -1.81 4.65
N ALA A 120 -3.41 -0.96 3.65
CA ALA A 120 -3.24 0.49 3.76
C ALA A 120 -4.40 1.21 3.08
N GLY A 121 -4.67 2.43 3.49
CA GLY A 121 -5.52 3.36 2.76
C GLY A 121 -4.66 4.46 2.13
N VAL A 122 -5.13 5.06 1.04
CA VAL A 122 -4.44 6.20 0.43
C VAL A 122 -5.43 7.30 0.03
N CYS A 123 -5.11 8.53 0.42
CA CYS A 123 -5.78 9.72 -0.07
C CYS A 123 -4.74 10.69 -0.65
N ARG A 124 -4.86 11.04 -1.94
CA ARG A 124 -3.93 11.96 -2.65
C ARG A 124 -2.45 11.64 -2.39
N ARG A 125 -2.05 10.39 -2.56
CA ARG A 125 -0.71 9.85 -2.29
C ARG A 125 -0.23 9.81 -0.83
N TYR A 126 -1.02 10.24 0.16
CA TYR A 126 -0.73 10.03 1.57
C TYR A 126 -1.30 8.69 2.00
N ALA A 127 -0.45 7.83 2.54
CA ALA A 127 -0.80 6.47 2.95
C ALA A 127 -0.88 6.36 4.47
N ALA A 128 -1.79 5.55 4.97
CA ALA A 128 -1.93 5.18 6.38
C ALA A 128 -2.36 3.72 6.52
#